data_AF-C7GEA3-F1
#
_entry.id   AF-C7GEA3-F1
#
_cell.length_a   1.000
_cell.length_b   1.000
_cell.length_c   1.000
_cell.angle_alpha   90.00
_cell.angle_beta   90.00
_cell.angle_gamma   90.00
#
_symmetry.space_group_name_H-M   'P 1'
#
loop_
_entity.id
_entity.type
_entity.pdbx_description
1 polymer ?
#
loop_
_entity_poly.entity_id
_entity_poly.type
_entity_poly.pdbx_seq_one_letter_code
_entity_poly.pdbx_strand_id
1 'polypeptide(L)'
;KQPNLSTMIVITLVFCALLFMAGLNYKLVVGVLIVCIPVGLIGMTLIIQDKIPFIHAYQLGRIMAWLYPDDYPDLAYQQQNSIMAIGSGLLWGKGLNNTDPTSVKNGNFILEPQNDFIFAVAGEELGFVGSAVIIILLLFITIECIFIARKAKDTAGRLICCGVGALIGFQTFVNIGVASGLLPNTGVTLPFVSYGLTSLWSLYIGIGLVLNVGLQPKKY
;
A
#
# COMPACT_ATOMS: atom_id res chain seq x y z
N LYS A 1 19.24 14.20 1.55
CA LYS A 1 18.68 12.87 1.22
C LYS A 1 17.37 12.74 1.99
N GLN A 2 16.23 12.58 1.31
CA GLN A 2 14.95 12.35 1.99
C GLN A 2 14.87 10.85 2.37
N PRO A 3 14.79 10.52 3.67
CA PRO A 3 14.67 9.13 4.12
C PRO A 3 13.23 8.65 3.93
N ASN A 4 12.84 8.33 2.69
CA ASN A 4 11.51 7.78 2.38
C ASN A 4 11.43 6.29 2.79
N LEU A 5 11.28 6.05 4.10
CA LEU A 5 11.19 4.71 4.70
C LEU A 5 10.08 3.87 4.07
N SER A 6 8.94 4.48 3.78
CA SER A 6 7.77 3.83 3.18
C SER A 6 8.07 3.26 1.79
N THR A 7 8.69 4.05 0.93
CA THR A 7 9.09 3.62 -0.41
C THR A 7 10.18 2.56 -0.33
N MET A 8 11.11 2.68 0.62
CA MET A 8 12.12 1.64 0.89
C MET A 8 11.46 0.32 1.27
N ILE A 9 10.49 0.31 2.20
CA ILE A 9 9.76 -0.90 2.61
C ILE A 9 9.08 -1.54 1.40
N VAL A 10 8.34 -0.76 0.60
CA VAL A 10 7.65 -1.27 -0.58
C VAL A 10 8.64 -1.84 -1.61
N ILE A 11 9.74 -1.14 -1.90
CA ILE A 11 10.76 -1.61 -2.83
C ILE A 11 11.43 -2.88 -2.31
N THR A 12 11.74 -2.96 -1.01
CA THR A 12 12.31 -4.17 -0.40
C THR A 12 11.34 -5.35 -0.50
N LEU A 13 10.05 -5.15 -0.25
CA LEU A 13 9.04 -6.20 -0.43
C LEU A 13 8.94 -6.66 -1.90
N VAL A 14 8.95 -5.73 -2.85
CA VAL A 14 8.98 -6.05 -4.28
C VAL A 14 10.24 -6.81 -4.66
N PHE A 15 11.40 -6.40 -4.15
CA PHE A 15 12.67 -7.08 -4.39
C PHE A 15 12.67 -8.50 -3.83
N CYS A 16 12.15 -8.70 -2.61
CA CYS A 16 11.96 -10.03 -2.03
C CYS A 16 11.02 -10.91 -2.87
N ALA A 17 9.92 -10.34 -3.37
CA ALA A 17 8.99 -11.05 -4.25
C ALA A 17 9.64 -11.44 -5.60
N LEU A 18 10.48 -10.56 -6.17
CA LEU A 18 11.24 -10.87 -7.38
C LEU A 18 12.26 -11.99 -7.15
N LEU A 19 12.99 -11.96 -6.03
CA LEU A 19 13.92 -13.03 -5.65
C LEU A 19 13.19 -14.38 -5.53
N PHE A 20 12.01 -14.40 -4.91
CA PHE A 20 11.19 -15.62 -4.87
C PHE A 20 10.80 -16.10 -6.26
N MET A 21 10.32 -15.20 -7.13
CA MET A 21 9.88 -15.54 -8.48
C MET A 21 11.01 -15.93 -9.44
N ALA A 22 12.25 -15.52 -9.16
CA ALA A 22 13.45 -15.95 -9.88
C ALA A 22 13.80 -17.43 -9.67
N GLY A 23 13.06 -18.15 -8.81
CA GLY A 23 13.23 -19.58 -8.56
C GLY A 23 14.01 -19.89 -7.29
N LEU A 24 14.03 -18.98 -6.31
CA LEU A 24 14.59 -19.31 -4.99
C LEU A 24 13.82 -20.47 -4.36
N ASN A 25 14.56 -21.39 -3.75
CA ASN A 25 13.99 -22.52 -3.02
C ASN A 25 12.99 -22.02 -1.96
N TYR A 26 11.77 -22.57 -1.93
CA TYR A 26 10.72 -22.19 -0.97
C TYR A 26 11.20 -22.29 0.49
N LYS A 27 12.16 -23.18 0.77
CA LYS A 27 12.83 -23.31 2.08
C LYS A 27 13.59 -22.05 2.50
N LEU A 28 14.25 -21.37 1.56
CA LEU A 28 14.92 -20.10 1.81
C LEU A 28 13.91 -18.98 2.08
N VAL A 29 12.78 -18.97 1.37
CA VAL A 29 11.73 -17.95 1.58
C VAL A 29 11.04 -18.12 2.93
N VAL A 30 10.72 -19.35 3.30
CA VAL A 30 10.21 -19.65 4.65
C VAL A 30 11.27 -19.31 5.71
N GLY A 31 12.54 -19.62 5.46
CA GLY A 31 13.65 -19.24 6.36
C GLY A 31 13.79 -17.72 6.53
N VAL A 32 13.68 -16.95 5.45
CA VAL A 32 13.70 -15.48 5.50
C VAL A 32 12.49 -14.94 6.25
N LEU A 33 11.28 -15.45 6.02
CA LEU A 33 10.08 -15.04 6.77
C LEU A 33 10.21 -15.34 8.27
N ILE A 34 10.73 -16.52 8.63
CA ILE A 34 10.98 -16.93 10.01
C ILE A 34 12.01 -16.01 10.69
N VAL A 35 12.95 -15.42 9.96
CA VAL A 35 13.92 -14.47 10.52
C VAL A 35 13.39 -13.03 10.50
N CYS A 36 12.75 -12.59 9.42
CA CYS A 36 12.26 -11.23 9.25
C CYS A 36 11.11 -10.89 10.19
N ILE A 37 10.20 -11.83 10.48
CA ILE A 37 9.07 -11.58 11.38
C ILE A 37 9.54 -11.30 12.83
N PRO A 38 10.39 -12.15 13.45
CA PRO A 38 10.97 -11.86 14.77
C PRO A 38 11.88 -10.63 14.76
N VAL A 39 12.70 -10.44 13.73
CA VAL A 39 13.55 -9.24 13.61
C VAL A 39 12.70 -7.97 13.50
N GLY A 40 11.57 -8.02 12.80
CA GLY A 40 10.60 -6.92 12.74
C GLY A 40 9.96 -6.64 14.10
N LEU A 41 9.58 -7.68 14.85
CA LEU A 41 9.04 -7.56 16.21
C LEU A 41 10.07 -7.00 17.20
N ILE A 42 11.31 -7.51 17.17
CA ILE A 42 12.42 -7.01 17.99
C ILE A 42 12.78 -5.58 17.57
N GLY A 43 12.74 -5.29 16.27
CA GLY A 43 12.89 -3.94 15.74
C GLY A 43 11.85 -3.01 16.35
N MET A 44 10.56 -3.37 16.30
CA MET A 44 9.49 -2.57 16.90
C MET A 44 9.68 -2.33 18.39
N THR A 45 10.11 -3.32 19.18
CA THR A 45 10.35 -3.12 20.61
C THR A 45 11.55 -2.20 20.88
N LEU A 46 12.60 -2.27 20.07
CA LEU A 46 13.76 -1.38 20.16
C LEU A 46 13.46 0.06 19.70
N ILE A 47 12.58 0.21 18.71
CA ILE A 47 12.04 1.50 18.26
C ILE A 47 11.28 2.16 19.41
N ILE A 48 10.41 1.40 20.08
CA ILE A 48 9.61 1.91 21.20
C ILE A 48 10.49 2.37 22.38
N GLN A 49 11.66 1.75 22.56
CA GLN A 49 12.62 2.12 23.62
C GLN A 49 13.56 3.27 23.24
N ASP A 50 13.39 3.89 22.06
CA ASP A 50 14.27 4.95 21.52
C ASP A 50 15.75 4.54 21.45
N LYS A 51 16.01 3.23 21.28
CA LYS A 51 17.37 2.66 21.27
C LYS A 51 17.99 2.56 19.88
N ILE A 52 17.30 3.03 18.84
CA ILE A 52 17.78 2.91 17.45
C ILE A 52 18.24 4.28 16.93
N PRO A 53 19.57 4.52 16.82
CA PRO A 53 20.11 5.83 16.44
C PRO A 53 19.86 6.22 14.96
N PHE A 54 19.34 5.29 14.15
CA PHE A 54 19.12 5.48 12.71
C PHE A 54 17.68 5.88 12.34
N ILE A 55 16.75 5.93 13.30
CA ILE A 55 15.38 6.37 13.05
C ILE A 55 15.28 7.87 13.29
N HIS A 56 14.74 8.59 12.31
CA HIS A 56 14.47 10.01 12.48
C HIS A 56 13.28 10.22 13.41
N ALA A 57 13.32 11.29 14.22
CA ALA A 57 12.27 11.63 15.18
C ALA A 57 10.85 11.64 14.56
N TYR A 58 10.71 12.04 13.29
CA TYR A 58 9.41 12.03 12.61
C TYR A 58 8.88 10.60 12.34
N GLN A 59 9.76 9.64 12.01
CA GLN A 59 9.37 8.26 11.72
C GLN A 59 8.95 7.56 13.01
N LEU A 60 9.70 7.80 14.09
CA LEU A 60 9.36 7.36 15.43
C LEU A 60 8.01 7.95 15.86
N GLY A 61 7.82 9.26 15.67
CA GLY A 61 6.57 9.95 16.00
C GLY A 61 5.34 9.33 15.33
N ARG A 62 5.44 8.88 14.07
CA ARG A 62 4.32 8.21 13.38
C ARG A 62 4.01 6.81 13.93
N ILE A 63 5.03 6.08 14.36
CA ILE A 63 4.85 4.77 15.01
C ILE A 63 4.24 4.96 16.40
N MET A 64 4.73 5.95 17.16
CA MET A 64 4.20 6.29 18.48
C MET A 64 2.77 6.81 18.41
N ALA A 65 2.44 7.65 17.43
CA ALA A 65 1.07 8.12 17.22
C ALA A 65 0.10 7.02 16.78
N TRP A 66 0.61 5.97 16.12
CA TRP A 66 -0.18 4.79 15.80
C TRP A 66 -0.42 3.88 17.03
N LEU A 67 0.57 3.74 17.92
CA LEU A 67 0.46 2.93 19.15
C LEU A 67 -0.27 3.64 20.29
N TYR A 68 0.01 4.93 20.48
CA TYR A 68 -0.48 5.79 21.57
C TYR A 68 -1.08 7.07 20.95
N PRO A 69 -2.23 6.97 20.27
CA PRO A 69 -2.84 8.11 19.58
C PRO A 69 -3.21 9.26 20.53
N ASP A 70 -3.56 8.96 21.78
CA ASP A 70 -3.92 9.96 22.80
C ASP A 70 -2.73 10.81 23.23
N ASP A 71 -1.52 10.25 23.22
CA ASP A 71 -0.27 10.95 23.59
C ASP A 71 0.27 11.80 22.43
N TYR A 72 -0.13 11.49 21.19
CA TYR A 72 0.32 12.17 19.97
C TYR A 72 -0.86 12.57 19.06
N PRO A 73 -1.81 13.39 19.56
CA PRO A 73 -3.07 13.67 18.86
C PRO A 73 -2.84 14.34 17.50
N ASP A 74 -1.88 15.25 17.38
CA ASP A 74 -1.61 15.97 16.14
C ASP A 74 -1.11 15.05 15.01
N LEU A 75 -0.30 14.04 15.35
CA LEU A 75 0.24 13.09 14.39
C LEU A 75 -0.75 11.96 14.07
N ALA A 76 -1.59 11.59 15.05
CA ALA A 76 -2.64 10.58 14.88
C ALA A 76 -3.87 11.13 14.15
N TYR A 77 -4.08 12.44 14.17
CA TYR A 77 -5.30 13.11 13.70
C TYR A 77 -5.78 12.64 12.32
N GLN A 78 -4.89 12.67 11.31
CA GLN A 78 -5.26 12.26 9.95
C GLN A 78 -5.66 10.79 9.86
N GLN A 79 -4.93 9.92 10.56
CA GLN A 79 -5.20 8.48 10.55
C GLN A 79 -6.48 8.14 11.31
N GLN A 80 -6.72 8.78 12.45
CA GLN A 80 -7.96 8.61 13.22
C GLN A 80 -9.18 9.07 12.42
N ASN A 81 -9.10 10.23 11.77
CA ASN A 81 -10.18 10.72 10.90
C ASN A 81 -10.41 9.79 9.71
N SER A 82 -9.36 9.19 9.15
CA SER A 82 -9.49 8.16 8.11
C SER A 82 -10.29 6.94 8.59
N ILE A 83 -9.98 6.43 9.78
CA ILE A 83 -10.69 5.29 10.37
C ILE A 83 -12.17 5.65 10.61
N MET A 84 -12.44 6.84 11.15
CA MET A 84 -13.80 7.33 11.36
C MET A 84 -14.56 7.50 10.03
N ALA A 85 -13.91 8.00 8.98
CA ALA A 85 -14.49 8.15 7.64
C ALA A 85 -15.00 6.80 7.12
N ILE A 86 -14.11 5.81 7.10
CA ILE A 86 -14.40 4.45 6.63
C ILE A 86 -15.54 3.85 7.46
N GLY A 87 -15.48 3.99 8.79
CA GLY A 87 -16.53 3.50 9.69
C GLY A 87 -17.89 4.15 9.44
N SER A 88 -17.91 5.46 9.13
CA SER A 88 -19.15 6.21 8.90
C SER A 88 -19.86 5.89 7.58
N GLY A 89 -19.15 5.27 6.63
CA GLY A 89 -19.73 4.85 5.35
C GLY A 89 -20.65 3.63 5.45
N LEU A 90 -20.61 2.86 6.54
CA LEU A 90 -21.45 1.66 6.72
C LEU A 90 -21.41 0.74 5.47
N LEU A 91 -22.53 0.10 5.11
CA LEU A 91 -22.61 -0.80 3.96
C LEU A 91 -22.64 -0.08 2.61
N TRP A 92 -23.38 1.03 2.51
CA TRP A 92 -23.78 1.67 1.24
C TRP A 92 -23.11 3.02 0.97
N GLY A 93 -22.40 3.56 1.95
CA GLY A 93 -21.81 4.88 1.87
C GLY A 93 -22.81 6.00 2.12
N LYS A 94 -22.29 7.22 2.16
CA LYS A 94 -23.07 8.46 2.29
C LYS A 94 -23.48 9.06 0.94
N GLY A 95 -23.11 8.42 -0.17
CA GLY A 95 -23.37 8.90 -1.52
C GLY A 95 -22.17 9.65 -2.11
N LEU A 96 -21.96 9.44 -3.41
CA LEU A 96 -20.86 10.03 -4.18
C LEU A 96 -20.95 11.55 -4.21
N ASN A 97 -19.81 12.21 -3.97
CA ASN A 97 -19.69 13.66 -3.99
C ASN A 97 -20.73 14.38 -3.12
N ASN A 98 -21.05 13.79 -1.97
CA ASN A 98 -21.93 14.44 -1.00
C ASN A 98 -21.30 15.77 -0.54
N THR A 99 -22.14 16.77 -0.35
CA THR A 99 -21.75 18.10 0.16
C THR A 99 -21.92 18.19 1.67
N ASP A 100 -21.92 17.05 2.37
CA ASP A 100 -22.09 17.02 3.81
C ASP A 100 -20.90 17.75 4.45
N PRO A 101 -21.11 18.80 5.27
CA PRO A 101 -20.04 19.50 5.94
C PRO A 101 -19.26 18.61 6.93
N THR A 102 -19.81 17.47 7.32
CA THR A 102 -19.14 16.45 8.16
C THR A 102 -18.34 15.42 7.35
N SER A 103 -18.38 15.50 6.01
CA SER A 103 -17.58 14.63 5.14
C SER A 103 -16.08 14.90 5.34
N VAL A 104 -15.27 13.85 5.32
CA VAL A 104 -13.81 13.98 5.44
C VAL A 104 -13.21 14.80 4.30
N LYS A 105 -13.88 14.82 3.14
CA LYS A 105 -13.53 15.67 1.99
C LYS A 105 -13.85 17.15 2.22
N ASN A 106 -14.95 17.48 2.89
CA ASN A 106 -15.47 18.86 2.98
C ASN A 106 -15.14 19.55 4.31
N GLY A 107 -15.01 18.78 5.40
CA GLY A 107 -14.69 19.29 6.74
C GLY A 107 -13.20 19.54 6.99
N ASN A 108 -12.34 19.36 5.97
CA ASN A 108 -10.89 19.54 6.04
C ASN A 108 -10.20 18.72 7.16
N PHE A 109 -10.80 17.58 7.52
CA PHE A 109 -10.35 16.67 8.57
C PHE A 109 -9.08 15.88 8.16
N ILE A 110 -8.79 15.82 6.86
CA ILE A 110 -7.55 15.30 6.29
C ILE A 110 -7.03 16.36 5.32
N LEU A 111 -5.75 16.73 5.44
CA LEU A 111 -5.13 17.78 4.61
C LEU A 111 -4.97 17.36 3.14
N GLU A 112 -4.68 16.07 2.90
CA GLU A 112 -4.37 15.54 1.56
C GLU A 112 -5.16 14.25 1.24
N PRO A 113 -6.50 14.26 1.38
CA PRO A 113 -7.31 13.05 1.28
C PRO A 113 -7.23 12.44 -0.12
N GLN A 114 -6.93 13.24 -1.15
CA GLN A 114 -6.76 12.74 -2.51
C GLN A 114 -5.50 11.87 -2.74
N ASN A 115 -4.51 11.90 -1.85
CA ASN A 115 -3.22 11.22 -2.08
C ASN A 115 -3.12 9.90 -1.31
N ASP A 116 -2.81 9.95 -0.03
CA ASP A 116 -2.54 8.79 0.81
C ASP A 116 -3.78 8.25 1.54
N PHE A 117 -4.85 9.05 1.64
CA PHE A 117 -6.11 8.68 2.29
C PHE A 117 -7.32 8.60 1.36
N ILE A 118 -7.12 8.44 0.04
CA ILE A 118 -8.23 8.39 -0.93
C ILE A 118 -9.17 7.21 -0.66
N PHE A 119 -8.63 6.14 -0.08
CA PHE A 119 -9.42 4.98 0.35
C PHE A 119 -10.40 5.34 1.48
N ALA A 120 -10.07 6.30 2.34
CA ALA A 120 -10.96 6.78 3.39
C ALA A 120 -12.18 7.50 2.81
N VAL A 121 -11.95 8.35 1.80
CA VAL A 121 -13.01 9.02 1.04
C VAL A 121 -13.89 7.99 0.33
N ALA A 122 -13.27 6.99 -0.32
CA ALA A 122 -14.01 5.91 -0.97
C ALA A 122 -14.85 5.10 0.03
N GLY A 123 -14.30 4.79 1.21
CA GLY A 123 -15.02 4.09 2.27
C GLY A 123 -16.19 4.89 2.83
N GLU A 124 -16.05 6.21 2.98
CA GLU A 124 -17.14 7.09 3.41
C GLU A 124 -18.24 7.22 2.35
N GLU A 125 -17.87 7.52 1.10
CA GLU A 125 -18.83 7.84 0.04
C GLU A 125 -19.51 6.60 -0.54
N LEU A 126 -18.77 5.51 -0.71
CA LEU A 126 -19.26 4.28 -1.35
C LEU A 126 -19.55 3.14 -0.37
N GLY A 127 -19.17 3.30 0.90
CA GLY A 127 -19.35 2.29 1.93
C GLY A 127 -18.52 1.04 1.70
N PHE A 128 -18.83 0.00 2.48
CA PHE A 128 -18.18 -1.30 2.40
C PHE A 128 -18.21 -1.90 0.99
N VAL A 129 -19.35 -1.78 0.28
CA VAL A 129 -19.51 -2.36 -1.06
C VAL A 129 -18.53 -1.73 -2.05
N GLY A 130 -18.41 -0.39 -2.07
CA GLY A 130 -17.47 0.27 -2.96
C GLY A 130 -16.02 0.01 -2.61
N SER A 131 -15.67 0.05 -1.32
CA SER A 131 -14.33 -0.33 -0.86
C SER A 131 -13.95 -1.75 -1.28
N ALA A 132 -14.87 -2.71 -1.16
CA ALA A 132 -14.66 -4.08 -1.59
C ALA A 132 -14.45 -4.18 -3.12
N VAL A 133 -15.23 -3.44 -3.91
CA VAL A 133 -15.06 -3.39 -5.37
C VAL A 133 -13.67 -2.86 -5.74
N ILE A 134 -13.20 -1.78 -5.10
CA ILE A 134 -11.86 -1.23 -5.34
C ILE A 134 -10.77 -2.27 -5.04
N ILE A 135 -10.86 -2.95 -3.89
CA ILE A 135 -9.91 -4.00 -3.51
C ILE A 135 -9.92 -5.14 -4.53
N ILE A 136 -11.10 -5.60 -4.96
CA ILE A 136 -11.25 -6.68 -5.93
C ILE A 136 -10.65 -6.30 -7.28
N LEU A 137 -10.88 -5.06 -7.75
CA LEU A 137 -10.32 -4.59 -9.02
C LEU A 137 -8.79 -4.53 -8.98
N LEU A 138 -8.21 -3.99 -7.90
CA LEU A 138 -6.75 -3.97 -7.73
C LEU A 138 -6.17 -5.38 -7.63
N LEU A 139 -6.87 -6.28 -6.93
CA LEU A 139 -6.50 -7.70 -6.86
C LEU A 139 -6.53 -8.36 -8.24
N PHE A 140 -7.55 -8.09 -9.06
CA PHE A 140 -7.62 -8.61 -10.42
C PHE A 140 -6.44 -8.12 -11.28
N ILE A 141 -6.07 -6.85 -11.19
CA ILE A 141 -4.90 -6.32 -11.91
C ILE A 141 -3.62 -7.05 -11.49
N THR A 142 -3.42 -7.26 -10.19
CA THR A 142 -2.26 -8.02 -9.68
C THR A 142 -2.27 -9.48 -10.17
N ILE A 143 -3.43 -10.14 -10.16
CA ILE A 143 -3.58 -11.53 -10.63
C ILE A 143 -3.30 -11.63 -12.14
N GLU A 144 -3.80 -10.69 -12.95
CA GLU A 144 -3.52 -10.65 -14.39
C GLU A 144 -2.03 -10.48 -14.69
N CYS A 145 -1.33 -9.61 -13.94
CA CYS A 145 0.13 -9.49 -14.06
C CYS A 145 0.82 -10.84 -13.79
N ILE A 146 0.37 -11.59 -12.78
CA ILE A 146 0.91 -12.92 -12.45
C ILE A 146 0.57 -13.95 -13.54
N PHE A 147 -0.64 -13.91 -14.10
CA PHE A 147 -1.02 -14.81 -15.21
C PHE A 147 -0.20 -14.56 -16.46
N ILE A 148 0.05 -13.30 -16.82
CA ILE A 148 0.92 -12.93 -17.94
C ILE A 148 2.35 -13.39 -17.66
N ALA A 149 2.85 -13.21 -16.43
CA ALA A 149 4.17 -13.68 -16.03
C ALA A 149 4.36 -15.20 -16.24
N ARG A 150 3.31 -16.01 -16.00
CA ARG A 150 3.34 -17.47 -16.22
C ARG A 150 3.40 -17.85 -17.70
N LYS A 151 2.87 -17.01 -18.59
CA LYS A 151 2.85 -17.22 -20.05
C LYS A 151 4.04 -16.58 -20.77
N ALA A 152 4.85 -15.80 -20.04
CA ALA A 152 6.01 -15.11 -20.59
C ALA A 152 6.99 -16.08 -21.26
N LYS A 153 7.53 -15.66 -22.41
CA LYS A 153 8.48 -16.45 -23.20
C LYS A 153 9.83 -16.61 -22.51
N ASP A 154 10.30 -15.54 -21.86
CA ASP A 154 11.61 -15.41 -21.25
C ASP A 154 11.53 -15.02 -19.76
N THR A 155 12.63 -15.22 -19.05
CA THR A 155 12.72 -14.93 -17.61
C THR A 155 12.65 -13.43 -17.30
N ALA A 156 13.16 -12.56 -18.18
CA ALA A 156 13.09 -11.12 -17.97
C ALA A 156 11.64 -10.63 -18.07
N GLY A 157 10.89 -11.06 -19.08
CA GLY A 157 9.45 -10.79 -19.19
C GLY A 157 8.65 -11.27 -17.96
N ARG A 158 8.97 -12.45 -17.44
CA ARG A 158 8.37 -12.97 -16.20
C ARG A 158 8.67 -12.06 -15.00
N LEU A 159 9.93 -11.64 -14.82
CA LEU A 159 10.33 -10.77 -13.72
C LEU A 159 9.66 -9.38 -13.80
N ILE A 160 9.54 -8.80 -15.00
CA ILE A 160 8.83 -7.53 -15.20
C ILE A 160 7.38 -7.65 -14.71
N CYS A 161 6.67 -8.68 -15.19
CA CYS A 161 5.27 -8.89 -14.83
C CYS A 161 5.07 -9.15 -13.34
N CYS A 162 5.94 -9.96 -12.72
CA CYS A 162 5.92 -10.18 -11.28
C CYS A 162 6.25 -8.93 -10.48
N GLY A 163 7.23 -8.13 -10.92
CA GLY A 163 7.63 -6.91 -10.25
C GLY A 163 6.54 -5.85 -10.25
N VAL A 164 5.90 -5.63 -11.40
CA VAL A 164 4.76 -4.71 -11.53
C VAL A 164 3.56 -5.20 -10.71
N GLY A 165 3.22 -6.49 -10.80
CA GLY A 165 2.14 -7.08 -10.02
C GLY A 165 2.37 -6.98 -8.51
N ALA A 166 3.61 -7.25 -8.05
CA ALA A 166 4.01 -7.13 -6.65
C ALA A 166 3.99 -5.69 -6.17
N LEU A 167 4.45 -4.73 -7.00
CA LEU A 167 4.41 -3.31 -6.68
C LEU A 167 2.97 -2.87 -6.43
N ILE A 168 2.05 -3.16 -7.36
CA ILE A 168 0.63 -2.82 -7.23
C ILE A 168 0.03 -3.48 -5.98
N GLY A 169 0.29 -4.77 -5.76
CA GLY A 169 -0.26 -5.53 -4.64
C GLY A 169 0.20 -5.01 -3.27
N PHE A 170 1.52 -4.87 -3.07
CA PHE A 170 2.06 -4.38 -1.80
C PHE A 170 1.72 -2.92 -1.54
N GLN A 171 1.76 -2.07 -2.56
CA GLN A 171 1.40 -0.67 -2.43
C GLN A 171 -0.07 -0.51 -2.03
N THR A 172 -0.97 -1.32 -2.63
CA THR A 172 -2.39 -1.40 -2.25
C THR A 172 -2.56 -1.85 -0.80
N PHE A 173 -1.89 -2.93 -0.40
CA PHE A 173 -1.96 -3.46 0.96
C PHE A 173 -1.49 -2.44 2.00
N VAL A 174 -0.36 -1.78 1.75
CA VAL A 174 0.19 -0.76 2.66
C VAL A 174 -0.74 0.44 2.77
N ASN A 175 -1.23 0.96 1.64
CA ASN A 175 -2.14 2.12 1.66
C ASN A 175 -3.43 1.83 2.43
N ILE A 176 -4.10 0.72 2.13
CA ILE A 176 -5.35 0.33 2.82
C ILE A 176 -5.07 0.04 4.29
N GLY A 177 -3.94 -0.59 4.60
CA GLY A 177 -3.52 -0.82 5.99
C GLY A 177 -3.35 0.47 6.78
N VAL A 178 -2.78 1.52 6.18
CA VAL A 178 -2.68 2.84 6.81
C VAL A 178 -4.05 3.47 7.01
N ALA A 179 -4.87 3.49 5.96
CA ALA A 179 -6.19 4.13 5.99
C ALA A 179 -7.14 3.47 7.00
N SER A 180 -7.02 2.16 7.21
CA SER A 180 -7.82 1.38 8.16
C SER A 180 -7.22 1.28 9.58
N GLY A 181 -6.03 1.84 9.81
CA GLY A 181 -5.37 1.78 11.13
C GLY A 181 -4.57 0.52 11.41
N LEU A 182 -4.46 -0.42 10.46
CA LEU A 182 -3.67 -1.65 10.60
C LEU A 182 -2.16 -1.41 10.55
N LEU A 183 -1.72 -0.33 9.91
CA LEU A 183 -0.30 0.04 9.74
C LEU A 183 -0.09 1.52 10.13
N PRO A 184 1.11 1.89 10.62
CA PRO A 184 1.42 3.29 10.92
C PRO A 184 1.46 4.13 9.65
N ASN A 185 1.15 5.42 9.72
CA ASN A 185 1.08 6.28 8.54
C ASN A 185 2.38 6.32 7.71
N THR A 186 2.35 5.72 6.51
CA THR A 186 3.49 5.68 5.59
C THR A 186 3.40 6.69 4.43
N GLY A 187 2.27 7.34 4.17
CA GLY A 187 2.13 8.29 3.04
C GLY A 187 2.32 7.66 1.64
N VAL A 188 1.92 6.39 1.48
CA VAL A 188 2.01 5.66 0.21
C VAL A 188 0.71 5.85 -0.55
N THR A 189 0.76 6.10 -1.86
CA THR A 189 -0.44 6.28 -2.70
C THR A 189 -1.11 4.95 -3.04
N LEU A 190 -2.43 4.93 -3.18
CA LEU A 190 -3.20 3.80 -3.70
C LEU A 190 -3.05 3.72 -5.23
N PRO A 191 -2.58 2.59 -5.80
CA PRO A 191 -2.38 2.46 -7.24
C PRO A 191 -3.67 2.75 -8.02
N PHE A 192 -3.56 3.49 -9.14
CA PHE A 192 -4.65 3.88 -10.06
C PHE A 192 -5.80 4.72 -9.49
N VAL A 193 -5.91 4.85 -8.17
CA VAL A 193 -7.01 5.57 -7.50
C VAL A 193 -6.55 6.91 -6.95
N SER A 194 -5.36 6.96 -6.35
CA SER A 194 -4.83 8.19 -5.74
C SER A 194 -4.42 9.25 -6.76
N TYR A 195 -4.52 10.51 -6.34
CA TYR A 195 -4.14 11.68 -7.12
C TYR A 195 -2.62 11.93 -7.11
N GLY A 196 -1.86 10.98 -7.65
CA GLY A 196 -0.42 11.10 -7.81
C GLY A 196 -0.03 11.03 -9.28
N LEU A 197 0.09 12.17 -9.97
CA LEU A 197 0.32 12.18 -11.42
C LEU A 197 1.57 11.36 -11.83
N THR A 198 2.69 11.58 -11.16
CA THR A 198 3.94 10.84 -11.41
C THR A 198 3.81 9.35 -11.10
N SER A 199 3.07 9.00 -10.04
CA SER A 199 2.77 7.61 -9.68
C SER A 199 1.87 6.95 -10.73
N LEU A 200 0.84 7.64 -11.21
CA LEU A 200 -0.07 7.15 -12.26
C LEU A 200 0.68 6.90 -13.57
N TRP A 201 1.50 7.86 -14.02
CA TRP A 201 2.34 7.67 -15.22
C TRP A 201 3.26 6.46 -15.07
N SER A 202 3.89 6.30 -13.91
CA SER A 202 4.79 5.18 -13.64
C SER A 202 4.05 3.83 -13.67
N LEU A 203 2.84 3.78 -13.11
CA LEU A 203 1.97 2.60 -13.13
C LEU A 203 1.49 2.27 -14.55
N TYR A 204 1.09 3.27 -15.34
CA TYR A 204 0.69 3.06 -16.74
C TYR A 204 1.83 2.56 -17.60
N ILE A 205 3.05 3.09 -17.43
CA ILE A 205 4.25 2.56 -18.08
C ILE A 205 4.49 1.11 -17.66
N GLY A 206 4.39 0.81 -16.37
CA GLY A 206 4.51 -0.55 -15.85
C GLY A 206 3.52 -1.52 -16.49
N ILE A 207 2.24 -1.16 -16.57
CA ILE A 207 1.21 -1.96 -17.25
C ILE A 207 1.51 -2.09 -18.75
N GLY A 208 1.97 -1.02 -19.41
CA GLY A 208 2.40 -1.08 -20.82
C GLY A 208 3.48 -2.14 -21.07
N LEU A 209 4.45 -2.26 -20.15
CA LEU A 209 5.48 -3.30 -20.22
C LEU A 209 4.88 -4.70 -20.01
N VAL A 210 3.97 -4.86 -19.04
CA VAL A 210 3.27 -6.14 -18.80
C VAL A 210 2.49 -6.58 -20.04
N LEU A 211 1.75 -5.67 -20.66
CA LEU A 211 1.00 -5.94 -21.89
C LEU A 211 1.93 -6.30 -23.06
N ASN A 212 3.07 -5.63 -23.19
CA ASN A 212 4.05 -5.96 -24.23
C ASN A 212 4.60 -7.39 -24.08
N VAL A 213 4.86 -7.84 -22.85
CA VAL A 213 5.24 -9.23 -22.56
C VAL A 213 4.08 -10.18 -22.90
N GLY A 214 2.85 -9.81 -22.56
CA GLY A 214 1.65 -10.59 -22.87
C GLY A 214 1.40 -10.81 -24.36
N LEU A 215 1.84 -9.88 -25.22
CA LEU A 215 1.76 -10.00 -26.69
C LEU A 215 2.79 -10.98 -27.27
N GLN A 216 3.80 -11.39 -26.50
CA GLN A 216 4.87 -12.30 -26.93
C GLN A 216 4.84 -13.62 -26.13
N PRO A 217 3.72 -14.37 -26.13
CA PRO A 217 3.61 -15.57 -25.32
C PRO A 217 4.58 -16.65 -25.81
N LYS A 218 5.00 -17.51 -24.87
CA LYS A 218 5.80 -18.69 -25.19
C LYS A 218 5.03 -19.53 -26.22
N LYS A 219 5.59 -19.70 -27.43
CA LYS A 219 5.04 -20.64 -28.41
C LYS A 219 5.22 -22.05 -27.83
N TYR A 220 4.11 -22.76 -27.65
CA TYR A 220 4.07 -24.16 -27.26
C TYR A 220 4.62 -25.04 -28.38
#